data_AF-A0A1H9V484-F1
#
_entry.id   AF-A0A1H9V484-F1
#
_cell.length_a   1.000
_cell.length_b   1.000
_cell.length_c   1.000
_cell.angle_alpha   90.00
_cell.angle_beta   90.00
_cell.angle_gamma   90.00
#
_symmetry.space_group_name_H-M   'P 1'
#
loop_
_entity.id
_entity.type
_entity.pdbx_description
1 polymer ?
#
loop_
_entity_poly.entity_id
_entity_poly.type
_entity_poly.pdbx_seq_one_letter_code
_entity_poly.pdbx_strand_id
1 'polypeptide(L)'
;MDKKSVVKDFLTTASDGKNYKTKYYNLDVIISVGYRVKSKRGIEFRQWASKILKQYMIDGYAINEKRLHALQKTVDIQTRMLADIMRLEENAQIKDEESIRRKHVDVK
;
A
#
# COMPACT_ATOMS: atom_id res chain seq x y z
N MET A 1 23.67 31.14 3.63
CA MET A 1 22.32 30.80 3.12
C MET A 1 21.38 30.75 4.30
N ASP A 2 20.52 31.75 4.43
CA ASP A 2 19.60 31.91 5.55
C ASP A 2 18.45 30.89 5.47
N LYS A 3 18.27 30.09 6.52
CA LYS A 3 17.31 28.96 6.55
C LYS A 3 15.84 29.41 6.54
N LYS A 4 15.58 30.70 6.77
CA LYS A 4 14.22 31.26 6.89
C LYS A 4 13.49 31.45 5.56
N SER A 5 14.18 31.46 4.43
CA SER A 5 13.57 31.80 3.13
C SER A 5 12.92 30.61 2.42
N VAL A 6 13.35 29.37 2.74
CA VAL A 6 13.14 28.22 1.84
C VAL A 6 12.25 27.12 2.46
N VAL A 7 11.91 27.26 3.74
CA VAL A 7 11.21 26.25 4.53
C VAL A 7 10.00 26.90 5.17
N LYS A 8 8.84 26.27 5.02
CA LYS A 8 7.60 26.68 5.69
C LYS A 8 7.23 25.63 6.73
N ASP A 9 7.01 26.09 7.95
CA ASP A 9 6.58 25.23 9.06
C ASP A 9 5.06 25.02 8.97
N PHE A 10 4.62 23.77 8.96
CA PHE A 10 3.21 23.40 9.04
C PHE A 10 2.99 22.41 10.19
N LEU A 11 1.79 22.42 10.76
CA LEU A 11 1.37 21.43 11.75
C LEU A 11 0.79 20.22 11.00
N THR A 12 1.40 19.05 11.19
CA THR A 12 0.86 17.78 10.70
C THR A 12 0.48 16.93 11.90
N THR A 13 -0.76 16.46 11.94
CA THR A 13 -1.22 15.55 12.98
C THR A 13 -0.75 14.14 12.64
N ALA A 14 -0.02 13.49 13.56
CA ALA A 14 0.29 12.07 13.42
C ALA A 14 -0.82 11.21 14.03
N SER A 15 -0.75 9.88 13.85
CA SER A 15 -1.76 8.93 14.34
C SER A 15 -1.95 8.93 15.86
N ASP A 16 -1.06 9.57 16.61
CA ASP A 16 -1.13 9.77 18.05
C ASP A 16 -1.86 11.07 18.46
N GLY A 17 -2.47 11.79 17.51
CA GLY A 17 -3.23 13.01 17.75
C GLY A 17 -2.36 14.24 18.08
N LYS A 18 -1.04 14.12 18.01
CA LYS A 18 -0.12 15.24 18.30
C LYS A 18 0.21 16.01 17.03
N ASN A 19 0.27 17.33 17.17
CA ASN A 19 0.66 18.23 16.10
C ASN A 19 2.18 18.40 16.09
N TYR A 20 2.82 17.86 15.06
CA TYR A 20 4.26 18.02 14.85
C TYR A 20 4.51 19.19 13.90
N LYS A 21 5.49 20.03 14.25
CA LYS A 21 6.06 21.00 13.30
C LYS A 21 6.93 20.23 12.32
N THR A 22 6.37 19.93 11.15
CA THR A 22 7.08 19.27 10.07
C THR A 22 7.51 20.32 9.05
N LYS A 23 8.77 20.25 8.64
CA LYS A 23 9.34 21.14 7.62
C LYS A 23 8.90 20.67 6.24
N TYR A 24 8.21 21.54 5.51
CA TYR A 24 7.92 21.32 4.10
C TYR A 24 8.86 22.15 3.24
N TYR A 25 9.47 21.49 2.26
CA TYR A 25 10.37 22.12 1.30
C TYR A 25 9.62 22.40 0.00
N ASN A 26 9.87 23.56 -0.61
CA ASN A 26 9.32 23.88 -1.92
C ASN A 26 9.85 22.87 -2.96
N LEU A 27 8.97 22.44 -3.87
CA LEU A 27 9.32 21.54 -4.96
C LEU A 27 10.50 22.07 -5.80
N ASP A 28 10.55 23.38 -6.09
CA ASP A 28 11.64 24.01 -6.85
C ASP A 28 12.99 23.88 -6.16
N VAL A 29 12.99 23.86 -4.83
CA VAL A 29 14.19 23.72 -4.01
C VAL A 29 14.64 22.27 -4.00
N ILE A 30 13.71 21.33 -3.86
CA ILE A 30 13.99 19.90 -3.97
C ILE A 30 14.57 19.59 -5.35
N ILE A 31 14.00 20.17 -6.41
CA ILE A 31 14.47 20.03 -7.79
C ILE A 31 15.85 20.69 -7.96
N SER A 32 16.03 21.93 -7.50
CA SER A 32 17.28 22.69 -7.63
C SER A 32 18.46 22.03 -6.91
N VAL A 33 18.24 21.52 -5.70
CA VAL A 33 19.26 20.74 -4.97
C VAL A 33 19.48 19.42 -5.69
N GLY A 34 18.41 18.70 -6.06
CA GLY A 34 18.46 17.43 -6.78
C GLY A 34 19.27 17.46 -8.08
N TYR A 35 19.22 18.55 -8.85
CA TYR A 35 20.03 18.74 -10.07
C TYR A 35 21.53 18.89 -9.79
N ARG A 36 21.91 19.44 -8.63
CA ARG A 36 23.31 19.64 -8.22
C ARG A 36 23.90 18.44 -7.48
N VAL A 37 23.08 17.49 -7.01
CA VAL A 37 23.54 16.27 -6.33
C VAL A 37 24.20 15.30 -7.33
N LYS A 38 25.51 15.06 -7.17
CA LYS A 38 26.28 14.05 -7.94
C LYS A 38 26.39 12.68 -7.25
N SER A 39 25.70 12.46 -6.13
CA SER A 39 25.72 11.16 -5.44
C SER A 39 24.98 10.10 -6.25
N LYS A 40 25.37 8.82 -6.08
CA LYS A 40 24.71 7.67 -6.70
C LYS A 40 23.19 7.67 -6.44
N ARG A 41 22.81 7.93 -5.18
CA ARG A 41 21.41 8.07 -4.74
C ARG A 41 20.67 9.22 -5.45
N GLY A 42 21.34 10.34 -5.68
CA GLY A 42 20.77 11.49 -6.39
C GLY A 42 20.59 11.22 -7.89
N ILE A 43 21.49 10.46 -8.51
CA ILE A 43 21.35 9.99 -9.90
C ILE A 43 20.14 9.05 -10.01
N GLU A 44 20.02 8.07 -9.11
CA GLU A 44 18.87 7.15 -9.04
C GLU A 44 17.55 7.91 -8.87
N PHE A 45 17.51 8.91 -7.98
CA PHE A 45 16.33 9.76 -7.78
C PHE A 45 15.95 10.53 -9.05
N ARG A 46 16.93 11.12 -9.75
CA ARG A 46 16.66 11.86 -11.00
C ARG A 46 16.11 10.97 -12.10
N GLN A 47 16.67 9.76 -12.26
CA GLN A 47 16.16 8.78 -13.20
C GLN A 47 14.71 8.40 -12.85
N TRP A 48 14.44 8.14 -11.58
CA TRP A 48 13.10 7.82 -11.10
C TRP A 48 12.11 8.97 -11.33
N ALA A 49 12.44 10.19 -10.91
CA ALA A 49 11.58 11.36 -11.06
C ALA A 49 11.28 11.68 -12.53
N SER A 50 12.30 11.59 -13.40
CA SER A 50 12.14 11.81 -14.84
C SER A 50 11.21 10.76 -15.46
N LYS A 51 11.29 9.49 -15.04
CA LYS A 51 10.37 8.43 -15.48
C LYS A 51 8.92 8.75 -15.08
N ILE A 52 8.69 9.15 -13.83
CA ILE A 52 7.35 9.48 -13.33
C ILE A 52 6.77 10.69 -14.07
N LEU A 53 7.54 11.76 -14.24
CA LEU A 53 7.09 12.94 -14.99
C LEU A 53 6.72 12.58 -16.42
N LYS A 54 7.53 11.75 -17.10
CA LYS A 54 7.24 11.26 -18.44
C LYS A 54 5.93 10.45 -18.50
N GLN A 55 5.68 9.58 -17.53
CA GLN A 55 4.41 8.84 -17.43
C GLN A 55 3.22 9.79 -17.30
N TYR A 56 3.29 10.79 -16.41
CA TYR A 56 2.22 11.79 -16.32
C TYR A 56 2.02 12.60 -17.61
N MET A 57 3.10 12.91 -18.34
CA MET A 57 2.99 13.65 -19.59
C MET A 57 2.38 12.85 -20.73
N ILE A 58 2.64 11.54 -20.80
CA ILE A 58 2.18 10.68 -21.90
C ILE A 58 0.83 10.04 -21.55
N ASP A 59 0.71 9.47 -20.36
CA ASP A 59 -0.42 8.64 -19.94
C ASP A 59 -1.43 9.42 -19.09
N GLY A 60 -1.05 10.62 -18.60
CA GLY A 60 -1.88 11.42 -17.68
C GLY A 60 -1.83 10.95 -16.23
N TYR A 61 -1.16 9.83 -15.93
CA TYR A 61 -1.03 9.26 -14.60
C TYR A 61 0.29 8.47 -14.44
N ALA A 62 0.64 8.08 -13.21
CA ALA A 62 1.76 7.18 -12.95
C ALA A 62 1.35 6.05 -11.99
N ILE A 63 1.73 4.81 -12.31
CA ILE A 63 1.41 3.60 -11.51
C ILE A 63 2.68 2.99 -10.92
N ASN A 64 2.60 2.60 -9.65
CA ASN A 64 3.60 1.75 -9.02
C ASN A 64 3.29 0.26 -9.26
N GLU A 65 3.74 -0.25 -10.40
CA GLU A 65 3.49 -1.64 -10.84
C GLU A 65 3.93 -2.68 -9.81
N LYS A 66 5.09 -2.49 -9.18
CA LYS A 66 5.61 -3.43 -8.16
C LYS A 66 4.65 -3.54 -6.98
N ARG A 67 4.17 -2.40 -6.49
CA ARG A 67 3.20 -2.37 -5.38
C ARG A 67 1.86 -2.98 -5.82
N LEU A 68 1.41 -2.70 -7.03
CA LEU A 68 0.18 -3.25 -7.58
C LEU A 68 0.23 -4.78 -7.67
N HIS A 69 1.31 -5.35 -8.21
CA HIS A 69 1.51 -6.80 -8.26
C HIS A 69 1.61 -7.44 -6.88
N ALA A 70 2.28 -6.78 -5.92
CA ALA A 70 2.34 -7.27 -4.55
C ALA A 70 0.94 -7.32 -3.93
N LEU A 71 0.13 -6.29 -4.15
CA LEU A 71 -1.24 -6.23 -3.66
C LEU A 71 -2.11 -7.32 -4.29
N GLN A 72 -1.99 -7.52 -5.61
CA GLN A 72 -2.71 -8.57 -6.33
C GLN A 72 -2.43 -9.95 -5.73
N LYS A 73 -1.15 -10.28 -5.49
CA LYS A 73 -0.78 -11.56 -4.86
C LYS A 73 -1.41 -11.75 -3.49
N THR A 74 -1.45 -10.70 -2.68
CA THR A 74 -2.11 -10.75 -1.36
C THR A 74 -3.60 -11.04 -1.50
N VAL A 75 -4.28 -10.37 -2.43
CA VAL A 75 -5.72 -10.60 -2.69
C VAL A 75 -5.96 -12.03 -3.19
N ASP A 76 -5.12 -12.55 -4.08
CA ASP A 76 -5.24 -13.92 -4.61
C ASP A 76 -5.06 -14.97 -3.51
N ILE A 77 -4.15 -14.72 -2.55
CA ILE A 77 -3.95 -15.59 -1.39
C ILE A 77 -5.16 -15.52 -0.47
N GLN A 78 -5.64 -14.31 -0.15
CA GLN A 78 -6.80 -14.12 0.72
C GLN A 78 -8.07 -14.75 0.14
N THR A 79 -8.29 -14.61 -1.17
CA THR A 79 -9.44 -15.19 -1.87
C THR A 79 -9.43 -16.71 -1.80
N ARG A 80 -8.26 -17.33 -1.99
CA ARG A 80 -8.11 -18.79 -1.84
C ARG A 80 -8.35 -19.26 -0.42
N MET A 81 -7.78 -18.57 0.57
CA MET A 81 -8.02 -18.88 1.98
C MET A 81 -9.51 -18.82 2.34
N LEU A 82 -10.21 -17.77 1.91
CA LEU A 82 -11.66 -17.64 2.14
C LEU A 82 -12.45 -18.78 1.49
N ALA A 83 -12.12 -19.15 0.25
CA ALA A 83 -12.77 -20.26 -0.44
C ALA A 83 -12.55 -21.60 0.30
N ASP A 84 -11.35 -21.84 0.82
CA ASP A 84 -11.06 -23.04 1.58
C ASP A 84 -11.79 -23.05 2.93
N ILE A 85 -11.88 -21.90 3.62
CA ILE A 85 -12.68 -21.76 4.85
C ILE A 85 -14.16 -22.06 4.58
N MET A 86 -14.74 -21.49 3.52
CA MET A 86 -16.14 -21.75 3.14
C MET A 86 -16.40 -23.24 2.90
N ARG A 87 -15.48 -23.94 2.21
CA ARG A 87 -15.56 -25.39 2.00
C ARG A 87 -15.48 -26.18 3.31
N LEU A 88 -14.66 -25.74 4.26
CA LEU A 88 -14.56 -26.39 5.57
C LEU A 88 -15.85 -26.21 6.38
N GLU A 89 -16.46 -25.03 6.33
CA GLU A 89 -17.75 -24.75 6.98
C GLU A 89 -18.88 -25.62 6.38
N GLU A 90 -18.97 -25.70 5.05
CA GLU A 90 -19.96 -26.55 4.36
C GLU A 90 -19.83 -28.03 4.77
N ASN A 91 -18.59 -28.55 4.77
CA ASN A 91 -18.32 -29.93 5.18
C ASN A 91 -18.62 -30.19 6.67
N ALA A 92 -18.47 -29.19 7.53
CA ALA A 92 -18.81 -29.31 8.94
C ALA A 92 -20.32 -29.41 9.15
N GLN A 93 -21.11 -28.58 8.45
CA GLN A 93 -22.58 -28.64 8.50
C GLN A 93 -23.11 -30.01 8.03
N ILE A 94 -22.56 -30.56 6.95
CA ILE A 94 -22.96 -31.87 6.44
C ILE A 94 -22.71 -32.99 7.47
N LYS A 95 -21.55 -32.96 8.15
CA LYS A 95 -21.22 -33.96 9.19
C LYS A 95 -22.14 -33.87 10.42
N ASP A 96 -22.53 -32.65 10.79
CA ASP A 96 -23.46 -32.42 11.89
C ASP A 96 -24.86 -32.96 11.54
N GLU A 97 -25.35 -32.70 10.32
CA GLU A 97 -26.63 -33.24 9.83
C GLU A 97 -26.65 -34.77 9.74
N GLU A 98 -25.58 -35.40 9.25
CA GLU A 98 -25.46 -36.86 9.20
C GLU A 98 -25.44 -37.49 10.60
N SER A 99 -24.79 -36.82 11.56
CA SER A 99 -24.74 -37.27 12.95
C SER A 99 -26.09 -37.21 13.65
N ILE A 100 -26.90 -36.19 13.33
CA ILE A 100 -28.29 -36.07 13.81
C ILE A 100 -29.16 -37.17 13.19
N ARG A 101 -29.01 -37.44 11.89
CA ARG A 101 -29.77 -38.51 11.20
C ARG A 101 -29.50 -39.89 11.77
N ARG A 102 -28.23 -40.27 12.03
CA ARG A 102 -27.91 -41.59 12.62
C ARG A 102 -28.54 -41.77 13.99
N LYS A 103 -28.44 -40.76 14.87
CA LYS A 103 -29.07 -40.81 16.21
C LYS A 103 -30.59 -40.94 16.16
N HIS A 104 -31.25 -40.42 15.13
CA HIS A 104 -32.71 -40.55 14.98
C HIS A 104 -33.15 -41.95 14.50
N VAL A 105 -32.29 -42.68 13.80
CA VAL A 105 -32.57 -44.06 13.34
C VAL A 105 -32.40 -45.06 14.48
N ASP A 106 -31.45 -44.84 15.39
CA ASP A 106 -31.18 -45.75 16.52
C ASP A 106 -32.21 -45.65 17.68
N VAL A 107 -33.11 -44.66 17.66
CA VAL A 107 -34.10 -44.41 18.74
C VAL A 107 -35.51 -44.93 18.39
N LYS A 108 -35.68 -45.61 17.25
CA LYS A 108 -36.97 -46.11 16.76
C LYS A 108 -36.98 -47.63 16.66
#